data_AF-A0A2M9THF9-F1
#
_entry.id   AF-A0A2M9THF9-F1
#
_cell.length_a   1.000
_cell.length_b   1.000
_cell.length_c   1.000
_cell.angle_alpha   90.00
_cell.angle_beta   90.00
_cell.angle_gamma   90.00
#
_symmetry.space_group_name_H-M   'P 1'
#
loop_
_entity.id
_entity.type
_entity.pdbx_description
1 polymer ?
#
loop_
_entity_poly.entity_id
_entity_poly.type
_entity_poly.pdbx_seq_one_letter_code
_entity_poly.pdbx_strand_id
1 'polypeptide(L)'
;MAAKMTTRQWQKARKLWEADSREGFAWLVRELSLPVSRVAVSRRAKADEWQKQAQPTDPASNTEEEVTHGVTVTPQVTQEVTPVTKGRGRPSEYRPEYAEQAERLMLLGFTREKLAKFYEVDERTLYRWQQRHADFRHAIWRGGALADAEVAHALFHRAKGAVVPETHVAQHQGQVILTDLERHYPPETAAARLWLKNRQPEFWKDKVELEEKPVIALVDKEAMRGRIEAALEKAAQVEREMRGRAERLGLMLDDGTYPDAGSTYVADYIRSQDDE
;
A
#
# COMPACT_ATOMS: atom_id res chain seq x y z
N MET A 1 -10.80 6.88 45.44
CA MET A 1 -11.45 5.66 45.97
C MET A 1 -12.78 5.49 45.26
N ALA A 2 -12.87 4.59 44.26
CA ALA A 2 -14.11 4.42 43.50
C ALA A 2 -15.21 3.83 44.41
N ALA A 3 -16.35 4.51 44.48
CA ALA A 3 -17.48 4.12 45.30
C ALA A 3 -17.97 2.71 44.91
N LYS A 4 -17.79 1.74 45.81
CA LYS A 4 -18.25 0.37 45.62
C LYS A 4 -19.76 0.36 45.79
N MET A 5 -20.50 -0.05 44.76
CA MET A 5 -21.94 -0.30 44.86
C MET A 5 -22.22 -1.31 45.97
N THR A 6 -23.24 -1.03 46.78
CA THR A 6 -23.73 -1.92 47.84
C THR A 6 -24.49 -3.12 47.24
N THR A 7 -24.55 -4.24 47.96
CA THR A 7 -25.25 -5.46 47.52
C THR A 7 -26.70 -5.20 47.11
N ARG A 8 -27.41 -4.31 47.84
CA ARG A 8 -28.79 -3.92 47.54
C ARG A 8 -28.92 -3.17 46.20
N GLN A 9 -27.93 -2.35 45.85
CA GLN A 9 -27.91 -1.62 44.57
C GLN A 9 -27.68 -2.59 43.40
N TRP A 10 -26.84 -3.60 43.57
CA TRP A 10 -26.64 -4.65 42.56
C TRP A 10 -27.89 -5.50 42.32
N GLN A 11 -28.61 -5.87 43.38
CA GLN A 11 -29.88 -6.60 43.26
C GLN A 11 -30.95 -5.79 42.53
N LYS A 12 -31.03 -4.47 42.79
CA LYS A 12 -31.96 -3.58 42.08
C LYS A 12 -31.62 -3.50 40.58
N ALA A 13 -30.34 -3.35 40.24
CA ALA A 13 -29.88 -3.30 38.86
C ALA A 13 -30.16 -4.63 38.12
N ARG A 14 -29.97 -5.77 38.79
CA ARG A 14 -30.30 -7.10 38.26
C ARG A 14 -31.78 -7.23 37.93
N LYS A 15 -32.66 -6.92 38.89
CA LYS A 15 -34.11 -7.05 38.73
C LYS A 15 -34.64 -6.18 37.58
N LEU A 16 -34.12 -4.97 37.42
CA LEU A 16 -34.50 -4.09 36.31
C LEU A 16 -34.01 -4.62 34.96
N TRP A 17 -32.80 -5.18 34.92
CA TRP A 17 -32.26 -5.76 33.70
C TRP A 17 -32.99 -7.05 33.27
N GLU A 18 -33.41 -7.87 34.23
CA GLU A 18 -34.21 -9.09 33.97
C GLU A 18 -35.64 -8.75 33.50
N ALA A 19 -36.20 -7.62 33.93
CA ALA A 19 -37.54 -7.17 33.54
C ALA A 19 -37.59 -6.47 32.17
N ASP A 20 -36.46 -6.00 31.66
CA ASP A 20 -36.39 -5.25 30.39
C ASP A 20 -36.10 -6.20 29.21
N SER A 21 -36.76 -5.97 28.07
CA SER A 21 -36.57 -6.73 26.84
C SER A 21 -35.25 -6.39 26.11
N ARG A 22 -34.65 -5.23 26.36
CA ARG A 22 -33.45 -4.72 25.65
C ARG A 22 -32.17 -5.48 26.01
N GLU A 23 -31.42 -5.92 25.01
CA GLU A 23 -30.15 -6.62 25.22
C GLU A 23 -29.00 -5.70 25.67
N GLY A 24 -28.02 -6.27 26.37
CA GLY A 24 -26.81 -5.58 26.83
C GLY A 24 -26.97 -4.77 28.13
N PHE A 25 -25.88 -4.09 28.53
CA PHE A 25 -25.74 -3.40 29.83
C PHE A 25 -25.48 -1.88 29.71
N ALA A 26 -25.41 -1.35 28.49
CA ALA A 26 -25.04 0.06 28.25
C ALA A 26 -26.13 1.03 28.73
N TRP A 27 -27.40 0.69 28.48
CA TRP A 27 -28.54 1.47 28.93
C TRP A 27 -28.65 1.48 30.46
N LEU A 28 -28.35 0.35 31.12
CA LEU A 28 -28.44 0.20 32.57
C LEU A 28 -27.55 1.20 33.32
N VAL A 29 -26.34 1.46 32.80
CA VAL A 29 -25.42 2.44 33.42
C VAL A 29 -25.87 3.87 33.20
N ARG A 30 -26.38 4.19 31.99
CA ARG A 30 -26.83 5.54 31.64
C ARG A 30 -28.10 5.94 32.38
N GLU A 31 -29.04 5.03 32.50
CA GLU A 31 -30.40 5.30 32.99
C GLU A 31 -30.47 5.27 34.53
N LEU A 32 -29.69 4.40 35.17
CA LEU A 32 -29.56 4.36 36.63
C LEU A 32 -28.43 5.26 37.16
N SER A 33 -27.71 5.95 36.27
CA SER A 33 -26.55 6.80 36.60
C SER A 33 -25.61 6.12 37.61
N LEU A 34 -25.27 4.86 37.32
CA LEU A 34 -24.51 4.04 38.25
C LEU A 34 -23.07 4.57 38.38
N PRO A 35 -22.48 4.58 39.58
CA PRO A 35 -21.10 5.04 39.80
C PRO A 35 -20.04 4.05 39.29
N VAL A 36 -20.44 3.03 38.52
CA VAL A 36 -19.58 1.96 37.99
C VAL A 36 -19.68 1.89 36.48
N SER A 37 -18.57 1.53 35.83
CA SER A 37 -18.52 1.42 34.37
C SER A 37 -19.31 0.21 33.85
N ARG A 38 -19.71 0.26 32.57
CA ARG A 38 -20.35 -0.86 31.86
C ARG A 38 -19.59 -2.19 31.98
N VAL A 39 -18.26 -2.11 32.06
CA VAL A 39 -17.36 -3.27 32.17
C VAL A 39 -17.48 -3.91 33.55
N ALA A 40 -17.62 -3.10 34.61
CA ALA A 40 -17.83 -3.60 35.96
C ALA A 40 -19.18 -4.33 36.09
N VAL A 41 -20.24 -3.78 35.49
CA VAL A 41 -21.56 -4.44 35.42
C VAL A 41 -21.47 -5.75 34.63
N SER A 42 -20.83 -5.75 33.46
CA SER A 42 -20.67 -6.97 32.64
C SER A 42 -19.86 -8.06 33.34
N ARG A 43 -18.77 -7.71 34.05
CA ARG A 43 -17.99 -8.67 34.85
C ARG A 43 -18.82 -9.25 35.98
N ARG A 44 -19.61 -8.42 36.67
CA ARG A 44 -20.48 -8.86 37.76
C ARG A 44 -21.63 -9.73 37.26
N ALA A 45 -22.27 -9.37 36.15
CA ALA A 45 -23.32 -10.15 35.53
C ALA A 45 -22.85 -11.54 35.07
N LYS A 46 -21.60 -11.64 34.59
CA LYS A 46 -20.97 -12.94 34.29
C LYS A 46 -20.63 -13.75 35.54
N ALA A 47 -20.17 -13.09 36.61
CA ALA A 47 -19.83 -13.77 37.87
C ALA A 47 -21.07 -14.26 38.64
N ASP A 48 -22.18 -13.52 38.58
CA ASP A 48 -23.45 -13.85 39.24
C ASP A 48 -24.45 -14.55 38.29
N GLU A 49 -23.97 -14.98 37.11
CA GLU A 49 -24.74 -15.68 36.06
C GLU A 49 -26.13 -15.09 35.79
N TRP A 50 -26.18 -13.80 35.45
CA TRP A 50 -27.44 -13.14 35.14
C TRP A 50 -28.07 -13.73 33.87
N GLN A 51 -29.29 -14.23 33.99
CA GLN A 51 -30.06 -14.82 32.88
C GLN A 51 -31.40 -14.11 32.80
N LYS A 52 -31.82 -13.73 31.58
CA LYS A 52 -33.18 -13.27 31.36
C LYS A 52 -34.09 -14.48 31.27
N GLN A 53 -35.19 -14.47 32.00
CA GLN A 53 -36.23 -15.47 31.81
C GLN A 53 -36.85 -15.22 30.43
N ALA A 54 -36.82 -16.22 29.56
CA ALA A 54 -37.50 -16.19 28.28
C ALA A 54 -38.99 -15.96 28.54
N GLN A 55 -39.52 -14.83 28.08
CA GLN A 55 -40.96 -14.59 28.14
C GLN A 55 -41.67 -15.62 27.25
N PRO A 56 -42.82 -16.16 27.66
CA PRO A 56 -43.61 -17.04 26.81
C PRO A 56 -44.07 -16.22 25.61
N THR A 57 -43.65 -16.62 24.41
CA THR A 57 -44.25 -16.14 23.17
C THR A 57 -45.57 -16.88 22.99
N ASP A 58 -46.69 -16.17 23.18
CA ASP A 58 -48.03 -16.69 22.83
C ASP A 58 -48.08 -17.07 21.35
N PRO A 59 -48.62 -18.25 20.98
CA PRO A 59 -48.83 -18.61 19.59
C PRO A 59 -50.25 -18.20 19.13
N ALA A 60 -50.34 -17.81 17.85
CA ALA A 60 -51.54 -17.66 17.01
C ALA A 60 -52.31 -16.33 17.05
N SER A 61 -52.16 -15.57 15.96
CA SER A 61 -53.29 -15.00 15.22
C SER A 61 -52.90 -14.92 13.74
N ASN A 62 -53.31 -15.92 12.98
CA ASN A 62 -53.36 -15.89 11.53
C ASN A 62 -54.57 -15.03 11.15
N THR A 63 -54.36 -13.95 10.39
CA THR A 63 -55.38 -13.44 9.46
C THR A 63 -54.68 -13.15 8.15
N GLU A 64 -55.13 -13.89 7.15
CA GLU A 64 -54.76 -13.83 5.75
C GLU A 64 -55.10 -12.47 5.15
N GLU A 65 -54.19 -11.90 4.37
CA GLU A 65 -54.55 -11.21 3.12
C GLU A 65 -53.51 -11.57 2.05
N GLU A 66 -53.95 -12.41 1.12
CA GLU A 66 -53.29 -12.66 -0.16
C GLU A 66 -53.33 -11.39 -1.02
N VAL A 67 -52.19 -10.91 -1.49
CA VAL A 67 -52.10 -10.29 -2.82
C VAL A 67 -50.85 -10.82 -3.52
N THR A 68 -51.11 -11.69 -4.49
CA THR A 68 -50.17 -12.26 -5.47
C THR A 68 -49.37 -11.17 -6.16
N HIS A 69 -48.08 -11.38 -6.44
CA HIS A 69 -47.43 -11.14 -7.75
C HIS A 69 -46.10 -11.92 -7.77
N GLY A 70 -45.99 -12.86 -8.69
CA GLY A 70 -44.91 -13.85 -8.74
C GLY A 70 -43.55 -13.28 -9.12
N VAL A 71 -42.52 -13.77 -8.46
CA VAL A 71 -41.15 -13.85 -8.99
C VAL A 71 -40.57 -15.19 -8.52
N THR A 72 -40.24 -16.04 -9.48
CA THR A 72 -39.54 -17.31 -9.29
C THR A 72 -38.16 -17.05 -8.70
N VAL A 73 -37.90 -17.51 -7.48
CA VAL A 73 -36.53 -17.64 -6.93
C VAL A 73 -36.35 -19.06 -6.40
N THR A 74 -35.46 -19.78 -7.07
CA THR A 74 -34.91 -21.10 -6.73
C THR A 74 -34.40 -21.14 -5.28
N PRO A 75 -34.57 -22.25 -4.53
CA PRO A 75 -34.27 -22.28 -3.10
C PRO A 75 -32.76 -22.17 -2.82
N GLN A 76 -32.37 -21.20 -2.00
CA GLN A 76 -31.03 -21.16 -1.40
C GLN A 76 -30.95 -22.13 -0.23
N VAL A 77 -29.84 -22.87 -0.22
CA VAL A 77 -29.42 -23.88 0.74
C VAL A 77 -29.28 -23.28 2.15
N THR A 78 -30.05 -23.82 3.09
CA THR A 78 -29.90 -23.58 4.54
C THR A 78 -28.56 -24.16 5.01
N GLN A 79 -27.62 -23.32 5.43
CA GLN A 79 -26.44 -23.79 6.17
C GLN A 79 -26.75 -23.82 7.67
N GLU A 80 -26.74 -25.02 8.23
CA GLU A 80 -26.81 -25.25 9.68
C GLU A 80 -25.54 -24.70 10.36
N VAL A 81 -25.72 -23.80 11.33
CA VAL A 81 -24.64 -23.27 12.16
C VAL A 81 -24.52 -24.13 13.42
N THR A 82 -23.55 -25.04 13.45
CA THR A 82 -23.17 -25.72 14.70
C THR A 82 -22.27 -24.81 15.56
N PRO A 83 -22.42 -24.84 16.90
CA PRO A 83 -21.65 -23.97 17.79
C PRO A 83 -20.20 -24.46 17.93
N VAL A 84 -19.24 -23.68 17.42
CA VAL A 84 -17.80 -23.97 17.57
C VAL A 84 -17.34 -23.65 19.00
N THR A 85 -16.91 -24.68 19.72
CA THR A 85 -16.22 -24.57 21.00
C THR A 85 -14.86 -23.88 20.80
N LYS A 86 -14.65 -22.72 21.45
CA LYS A 86 -13.41 -21.94 21.34
C LYS A 86 -12.21 -22.69 21.92
N GLY A 87 -11.46 -23.36 21.03
CA GLY A 87 -10.10 -23.80 21.28
C GLY A 87 -9.16 -22.60 21.43
N ARG A 88 -8.23 -22.69 22.38
CA ARG A 88 -7.30 -21.65 22.82
C ARG A 88 -6.12 -21.50 21.83
N GLY A 89 -6.42 -21.16 20.58
CA GLY A 89 -5.46 -20.94 19.50
C GLY A 89 -5.77 -19.68 18.69
N ARG A 90 -4.76 -19.17 17.96
CA ARG A 90 -4.88 -18.05 17.00
C ARG A 90 -6.08 -18.31 16.07
N PRO A 91 -7.03 -17.37 15.90
CA PRO A 91 -8.24 -17.58 15.12
C PRO A 91 -7.88 -17.77 13.63
N SER A 92 -7.66 -19.03 13.23
CA SER A 92 -7.36 -19.42 11.85
C SER A 92 -8.62 -19.76 11.04
N GLU A 93 -9.78 -19.70 11.68
CA GLU A 93 -11.06 -20.02 11.08
C GLU A 93 -11.55 -18.86 10.22
N TYR A 94 -11.90 -19.18 8.98
CA TYR A 94 -12.42 -18.23 8.01
C TYR A 94 -13.85 -17.85 8.38
N ARG A 95 -14.19 -16.57 8.25
CA ARG A 95 -15.56 -16.06 8.36
C ARG A 95 -15.99 -15.46 7.02
N PRO A 96 -17.23 -15.69 6.57
CA PRO A 96 -17.71 -15.17 5.28
C PRO A 96 -17.65 -13.64 5.20
N GLU A 97 -17.84 -12.95 6.33
CA GLU A 97 -17.68 -11.49 6.46
C GLU A 97 -16.30 -10.98 5.99
N TYR A 98 -15.26 -11.82 6.06
CA TYR A 98 -13.91 -11.45 5.64
C TYR A 98 -13.80 -11.24 4.13
N ALA A 99 -14.70 -11.80 3.31
CA ALA A 99 -14.70 -11.54 1.87
C ALA A 99 -14.98 -10.06 1.59
N GLU A 100 -16.08 -9.53 2.11
CA GLU A 100 -16.46 -8.13 1.90
C GLU A 100 -15.44 -7.17 2.52
N GLN A 101 -14.90 -7.49 3.70
CA GLN A 101 -13.83 -6.71 4.31
C GLN A 101 -12.54 -6.73 3.49
N ALA A 102 -12.15 -7.89 2.95
CA ALA A 102 -10.96 -8.01 2.12
C ALA A 102 -11.08 -7.19 0.83
N GLU A 103 -12.24 -7.21 0.18
CA GLU A 103 -12.50 -6.38 -1.00
C GLU A 103 -12.29 -4.89 -0.70
N ARG A 104 -12.91 -4.37 0.37
CA ARG A 104 -12.76 -2.98 0.80
C ARG A 104 -11.31 -2.62 1.13
N LEU A 105 -10.59 -3.51 1.81
CA LEU A 105 -9.18 -3.29 2.16
C LEU A 105 -8.28 -3.30 0.92
N MET A 106 -8.54 -4.20 -0.03
CA MET A 106 -7.79 -4.25 -1.30
C MET A 106 -8.02 -2.98 -2.12
N LEU A 107 -9.26 -2.46 -2.17
CA LEU A 107 -9.57 -1.17 -2.81
C LEU A 107 -8.82 0.02 -2.18
N LEU A 108 -8.50 -0.07 -0.88
CA LEU A 108 -7.66 0.91 -0.19
C LEU A 108 -6.15 0.74 -0.47
N GLY A 109 -5.78 -0.20 -1.35
CA GLY A 109 -4.40 -0.48 -1.72
C GLY A 109 -3.65 -1.39 -0.74
N PHE A 110 -4.37 -2.22 0.03
CA PHE A 110 -3.70 -3.19 0.89
C PHE A 110 -3.04 -4.28 0.03
N THR A 111 -1.78 -4.58 0.34
CA THR A 111 -1.12 -5.78 -0.17
C THR A 111 -1.56 -7.00 0.63
N ARG A 112 -1.39 -8.20 0.08
CA ARG A 112 -1.68 -9.46 0.79
C ARG A 112 -0.97 -9.56 2.14
N GLU A 113 0.25 -9.03 2.24
CA GLU A 113 1.02 -8.98 3.49
C GLU A 113 0.32 -8.10 4.55
N LYS A 114 -0.15 -6.91 4.14
CA LYS A 114 -0.89 -6.01 5.04
C LYS A 114 -2.25 -6.61 5.43
N LEU A 115 -2.89 -7.30 4.50
CA LEU A 115 -4.14 -8.02 4.75
C LEU A 115 -3.93 -9.18 5.75
N ALA A 116 -2.83 -9.91 5.64
CA ALA A 116 -2.47 -10.98 6.58
C ALA A 116 -2.24 -10.43 7.99
N LYS A 117 -1.51 -9.31 8.09
CA LYS A 117 -1.29 -8.59 9.35
C LYS A 117 -2.60 -8.08 9.96
N PHE A 118 -3.51 -7.54 9.14
CA PHE A 118 -4.81 -7.04 9.58
C PHE A 118 -5.68 -8.13 10.21
N TYR A 119 -5.76 -9.29 9.57
CA TYR A 119 -6.51 -10.43 10.12
C TYR A 119 -5.73 -11.20 11.20
N GLU A 120 -4.52 -10.74 11.55
CA GLU A 120 -3.60 -11.44 12.42
C GLU A 120 -3.45 -12.92 12.00
N VAL A 121 -3.34 -13.21 10.71
CA VAL A 121 -3.11 -14.57 10.16
C VAL A 121 -1.79 -14.64 9.40
N ASP A 122 -1.29 -15.86 9.17
CA ASP A 122 -0.13 -16.07 8.29
C ASP A 122 -0.56 -15.95 6.82
N GLU A 123 0.32 -15.51 5.93
CA GLU A 123 0.03 -15.42 4.50
C GLU A 123 -0.42 -16.76 3.91
N ARG A 124 0.15 -17.88 4.37
CA ARG A 124 -0.27 -19.22 3.95
C ARG A 124 -1.73 -19.50 4.30
N THR A 125 -2.23 -18.91 5.38
CA THR A 125 -3.64 -19.03 5.79
C THR A 125 -4.54 -18.28 4.81
N LEU A 126 -4.16 -17.08 4.36
CA LEU A 126 -4.89 -16.36 3.31
C LEU A 126 -4.91 -17.12 1.98
N TYR A 127 -3.80 -17.75 1.60
CA TYR A 127 -3.77 -18.59 0.40
C TYR A 127 -4.73 -19.78 0.54
N ARG A 128 -4.77 -20.44 1.71
CA ARG A 128 -5.72 -21.53 1.98
C ARG A 128 -7.16 -21.04 1.91
N TRP A 129 -7.47 -19.86 2.46
CA TRP A 129 -8.81 -19.27 2.37
C TRP A 129 -9.21 -19.00 0.92
N GLN A 130 -8.31 -18.45 0.10
CA GLN A 130 -8.58 -18.23 -1.34
C GLN A 130 -8.83 -19.52 -2.13
N GLN A 131 -8.18 -20.62 -1.77
CA GLN A 131 -8.39 -21.90 -2.45
C GLN A 131 -9.69 -22.59 -2.02
N ARG A 132 -10.08 -22.44 -0.75
CA ARG A 132 -11.28 -23.09 -0.19
C ARG A 132 -12.56 -22.28 -0.37
N HIS A 133 -12.44 -20.95 -0.43
CA HIS A 133 -13.58 -20.04 -0.50
C HIS A 133 -13.46 -19.17 -1.77
N ALA A 134 -14.25 -19.52 -2.78
CA ALA A 134 -14.29 -18.79 -4.05
C ALA A 134 -14.65 -17.32 -3.83
N ASP A 135 -15.62 -17.02 -2.96
CA ASP A 135 -16.07 -15.65 -2.68
C ASP A 135 -14.95 -14.76 -2.16
N PHE A 136 -14.11 -15.28 -1.25
CA PHE A 136 -12.95 -14.56 -0.74
C PHE A 136 -11.92 -14.27 -1.83
N ARG A 137 -11.68 -15.25 -2.71
CA ARG A 137 -10.80 -15.07 -3.87
C ARG A 137 -11.35 -14.04 -4.86
N HIS A 138 -12.65 -14.08 -5.14
CA HIS A 138 -13.31 -13.11 -6.02
C HIS A 138 -13.25 -11.70 -5.40
N ALA A 139 -13.48 -11.57 -4.10
CA ALA A 139 -13.35 -10.30 -3.39
C ALA A 139 -11.94 -9.69 -3.51
N ILE A 140 -10.89 -10.50 -3.31
CA ILE A 140 -9.50 -10.04 -3.48
C ILE A 140 -9.22 -9.63 -4.94
N TRP A 141 -9.74 -10.39 -5.91
CA TRP A 141 -9.55 -10.07 -7.33
C TRP A 141 -10.29 -8.80 -7.75
N ARG A 142 -11.54 -8.62 -7.30
CA ARG A 142 -12.35 -7.42 -7.54
C ARG A 142 -11.70 -6.18 -6.95
N GLY A 143 -11.29 -6.24 -5.69
CA GLY A 143 -10.67 -5.09 -5.01
C GLY A 143 -9.22 -4.81 -5.41
N GLY A 144 -8.56 -5.73 -6.12
CA GLY A 144 -7.18 -5.56 -6.60
C GLY A 144 -7.15 -5.35 -8.11
N ALA A 145 -6.80 -6.41 -8.85
CA ALA A 145 -6.51 -6.34 -10.28
C ALA A 145 -7.67 -5.79 -11.13
N LEU A 146 -8.93 -6.09 -10.77
CA LEU A 146 -10.07 -5.56 -11.51
C LEU A 146 -10.24 -4.06 -11.28
N ALA A 147 -10.17 -3.61 -10.02
CA ALA A 147 -10.21 -2.18 -9.69
C ALA A 147 -9.08 -1.41 -10.38
N ASP A 148 -7.85 -1.94 -10.37
CA ASP A 148 -6.72 -1.34 -11.09
C ASP A 148 -6.99 -1.26 -12.60
N ALA A 149 -7.60 -2.28 -13.19
CA ALA A 149 -7.96 -2.32 -14.61
C ALA A 149 -9.07 -1.30 -14.96
N GLU A 150 -10.06 -1.12 -14.08
CA GLU A 150 -11.11 -0.11 -14.25
C GLU A 150 -10.54 1.31 -14.25
N VAL A 151 -9.63 1.60 -13.31
CA VAL A 151 -8.92 2.89 -13.28
C VAL A 151 -8.07 3.08 -14.54
N ALA A 152 -7.35 2.05 -14.98
CA ALA A 152 -6.58 2.10 -16.21
C ALA A 152 -7.47 2.35 -17.45
N HIS A 153 -8.66 1.76 -17.50
CA HIS A 153 -9.63 1.98 -18.57
C HIS A 153 -10.19 3.40 -18.57
N ALA A 154 -10.57 3.93 -17.39
CA ALA A 154 -11.01 5.31 -17.26
C ALA A 154 -9.90 6.31 -17.65
N LEU A 155 -8.67 6.04 -17.21
CA LEU A 155 -7.49 6.85 -17.57
C LEU A 155 -7.23 6.84 -19.08
N PHE A 156 -7.40 5.71 -19.75
CA PHE A 156 -7.27 5.59 -21.20
C PHE A 156 -8.29 6.44 -21.96
N HIS A 157 -9.57 6.43 -21.53
CA HIS A 157 -10.58 7.30 -22.15
C HIS A 157 -10.26 8.78 -21.92
N ARG A 158 -9.79 9.15 -20.73
CA ARG A 158 -9.35 10.52 -20.42
C ARG A 158 -8.11 10.93 -21.23
N ALA A 159 -7.20 9.99 -21.49
CA ALA A 159 -6.02 10.22 -22.33
C ALA A 159 -6.37 10.45 -23.80
N LYS A 160 -7.42 9.80 -24.33
CA LYS A 160 -7.92 10.03 -25.69
C LYS A 160 -8.75 11.30 -25.83
N GLY A 161 -9.38 11.73 -24.75
CA GLY A 161 -10.48 12.69 -24.81
C GLY A 161 -11.78 11.98 -25.20
N ALA A 162 -12.90 12.64 -24.95
CA ALA A 162 -14.23 12.09 -25.22
C ALA A 162 -15.18 13.18 -25.68
N VAL A 163 -16.08 12.84 -26.61
CA VAL A 163 -17.24 13.67 -26.94
C VAL A 163 -18.43 13.01 -26.28
N VAL A 164 -19.07 13.73 -25.36
CA VAL A 164 -20.22 13.21 -24.61
C VAL A 164 -21.45 14.00 -25.04
N PRO A 165 -22.52 13.35 -25.51
CA PRO A 165 -23.78 14.02 -25.75
C PRO A 165 -24.37 14.48 -24.40
N GLU A 166 -24.69 15.76 -24.31
CA GLU A 166 -25.28 16.40 -23.15
C GLU A 166 -26.60 17.05 -23.58
N THR A 167 -27.71 16.71 -22.94
CA THR A 167 -29.00 17.37 -23.21
C THR A 167 -29.14 18.57 -22.30
N HIS A 168 -29.12 19.76 -22.88
CA HIS A 168 -29.37 20.99 -22.14
C HIS A 168 -30.88 21.18 -21.96
N VAL A 169 -31.31 21.18 -20.70
CA VAL A 169 -32.71 21.39 -20.32
C VAL A 169 -32.93 22.86 -20.00
N ALA A 170 -33.62 23.57 -20.88
CA ALA A 170 -34.03 24.95 -20.66
C ALA A 170 -35.55 25.04 -20.50
N GLN A 171 -36.03 25.95 -19.65
CA GLN A 171 -37.45 26.24 -19.52
C GLN A 171 -37.73 27.64 -20.05
N HIS A 172 -38.65 27.74 -21.00
CA HIS A 172 -39.08 29.02 -21.56
C HIS A 172 -40.60 29.04 -21.67
N GLN A 173 -41.25 30.01 -21.02
CA GLN A 173 -42.70 30.22 -21.04
C GLN A 173 -43.56 28.98 -20.67
N GLY A 174 -43.12 28.17 -19.70
CA GLY A 174 -43.88 26.99 -19.27
C GLY A 174 -43.55 25.71 -20.06
N GLN A 175 -42.82 25.80 -21.17
CA GLN A 175 -42.39 24.65 -21.97
C GLN A 175 -40.93 24.28 -21.66
N VAL A 176 -40.68 22.98 -21.54
CA VAL A 176 -39.34 22.41 -21.39
C VAL A 176 -38.77 22.17 -22.79
N ILE A 177 -37.69 22.87 -23.12
CA ILE A 177 -36.94 22.70 -24.37
C ILE A 177 -35.72 21.85 -24.04
N LEU A 178 -35.63 20.70 -24.70
CA LEU A 178 -34.45 19.84 -24.69
C LEU A 178 -33.62 20.17 -25.92
N THR A 179 -32.37 20.61 -25.71
CA THR A 179 -31.42 20.86 -26.80
C THR A 179 -30.27 19.88 -26.68
N ASP A 180 -30.08 19.05 -27.70
CA ASP A 180 -28.94 18.15 -27.77
C ASP A 180 -27.66 18.95 -28.03
N LEU A 181 -26.70 18.84 -27.13
CA LEU A 181 -25.37 19.46 -27.24
C LEU A 181 -24.31 18.37 -27.25
N GLU A 182 -23.22 18.62 -27.96
CA GLU A 182 -22.02 17.78 -27.89
C GLU A 182 -20.97 18.48 -27.02
N ARG A 183 -20.63 17.86 -25.90
CA ARG A 183 -19.56 18.37 -25.03
C ARG A 183 -18.24 17.67 -25.36
N HIS A 184 -17.31 18.45 -25.90
CA HIS A 184 -15.97 18.00 -26.20
C HIS A 184 -15.07 18.11 -24.96
N TYR A 185 -14.57 16.97 -24.49
CA TYR A 185 -13.53 16.91 -23.47
C TYR A 185 -12.18 16.70 -24.16
N PRO A 186 -11.25 17.68 -24.07
CA PRO A 186 -9.93 17.51 -24.66
C PRO A 186 -9.16 16.38 -23.95
N PRO A 187 -8.27 15.68 -24.66
CA PRO A 187 -7.40 14.69 -24.06
C PRO A 187 -6.53 15.30 -22.95
N GLU A 188 -6.41 14.61 -21.84
CA GLU A 188 -5.49 15.03 -20.78
C GLU A 188 -4.06 14.57 -21.09
N THR A 189 -3.14 15.55 -21.20
CA THR A 189 -1.74 15.29 -21.55
C THR A 189 -0.99 14.48 -20.49
N ALA A 190 -1.32 14.64 -19.21
CA ALA A 190 -0.72 13.85 -18.13
C ALA A 190 -1.11 12.37 -18.21
N ALA A 191 -2.39 12.07 -18.46
CA ALA A 191 -2.88 10.71 -18.66
C ALA A 191 -2.26 10.06 -19.90
N ALA A 192 -2.19 10.79 -21.02
CA ALA A 192 -1.53 10.33 -22.24
C ALA A 192 -0.04 10.04 -22.02
N ARG A 193 0.68 10.93 -21.33
CA ARG A 193 2.09 10.74 -20.97
C ARG A 193 2.30 9.51 -20.09
N LEU A 194 1.48 9.33 -19.05
CA LEU A 194 1.56 8.18 -18.15
C LEU A 194 1.31 6.86 -18.91
N TRP A 195 0.31 6.84 -19.79
CA TRP A 195 0.01 5.68 -20.63
C TRP A 195 1.17 5.31 -21.54
N LEU A 196 1.73 6.29 -22.26
CA LEU A 196 2.82 6.07 -23.21
C LEU A 196 4.13 5.68 -22.50
N LYS A 197 4.42 6.24 -21.33
CA LYS A 197 5.56 5.82 -20.50
C LYS A 197 5.48 4.35 -20.09
N ASN A 198 4.29 3.88 -19.71
CA ASN A 198 4.09 2.51 -19.26
C ASN A 198 4.11 1.49 -20.43
N ARG A 199 3.64 1.88 -21.62
CA ARG A 199 3.50 0.97 -22.78
C ARG A 199 4.65 1.05 -23.80
N GLN A 200 5.26 2.22 -23.94
CA GLN A 200 6.33 2.49 -24.89
C GLN A 200 7.52 3.18 -24.17
N PRO A 201 8.11 2.52 -23.16
CA PRO A 201 9.17 3.12 -22.34
C PRO A 201 10.41 3.49 -23.15
N GLU A 202 10.69 2.80 -24.25
CA GLU A 202 11.82 3.08 -25.14
C GLU A 202 11.77 4.49 -25.74
N PHE A 203 10.58 4.95 -26.13
CA PHE A 203 10.40 6.25 -26.78
C PHE A 203 9.97 7.37 -25.82
N TRP A 204 9.41 7.03 -24.65
CA TRP A 204 8.75 7.98 -23.76
C TRP A 204 9.36 8.10 -22.35
N LYS A 205 10.41 7.33 -22.02
CA LYS A 205 11.17 7.55 -20.77
C LYS A 205 11.89 8.89 -20.81
N ASP A 206 11.86 9.63 -19.71
CA ASP A 206 12.48 10.97 -19.62
C ASP A 206 14.01 10.92 -19.66
N LYS A 207 14.62 9.82 -19.17
CA LYS A 207 16.06 9.65 -19.07
C LYS A 207 16.41 8.23 -19.53
N VAL A 208 17.07 8.12 -20.67
CA VAL A 208 17.69 6.88 -21.14
C VAL A 208 19.11 6.90 -20.62
N GLU A 209 19.39 6.12 -19.57
CA GLU A 209 20.76 5.89 -19.13
C GLU A 209 21.39 4.94 -20.15
N LEU A 210 22.11 5.51 -21.12
CA LEU A 210 23.02 4.76 -21.97
C LEU A 210 24.19 4.33 -21.09
N GLU A 211 24.12 3.13 -20.53
CA GLU A 211 25.30 2.43 -20.04
C GLU A 211 26.16 2.06 -21.24
N GLU A 212 26.89 3.04 -21.78
CA GLU A 212 28.05 2.77 -22.61
C GLU A 212 29.06 2.08 -21.71
N LYS A 213 29.03 0.74 -21.67
CA LYS A 213 30.13 -0.03 -21.08
C LYS A 213 31.38 0.45 -21.81
N PRO A 214 32.33 1.15 -21.12
CA PRO A 214 33.54 1.54 -21.80
C PRO A 214 34.16 0.24 -22.29
N VAL A 215 34.30 0.11 -23.61
CA VAL A 215 35.13 -0.95 -24.18
C VAL A 215 36.53 -0.56 -23.75
N ILE A 216 36.95 -1.10 -22.60
CA ILE A 216 38.34 -1.06 -22.18
C ILE A 216 39.06 -1.87 -23.25
N ALA A 217 39.51 -1.19 -24.30
CA ALA A 217 40.47 -1.75 -25.21
C ALA A 217 41.62 -2.25 -24.32
N LEU A 218 41.98 -3.52 -24.45
CA LEU A 218 43.17 -4.07 -23.82
C LEU A 218 44.37 -3.30 -24.40
N VAL A 219 44.68 -2.17 -23.78
CA VAL A 219 45.88 -1.41 -24.10
C VAL A 219 47.03 -2.33 -23.72
N ASP A 220 47.85 -2.69 -24.72
CA ASP A 220 49.05 -3.47 -24.50
C ASP A 220 49.95 -2.76 -23.47
N LYS A 221 49.96 -3.31 -22.26
CA LYS A 221 50.59 -2.69 -21.08
C LYS A 221 52.09 -2.55 -21.27
N GLU A 222 52.71 -3.43 -22.05
CA GLU A 222 54.14 -3.42 -22.32
C GLU A 222 54.50 -2.28 -23.27
N ALA A 223 53.72 -2.11 -24.35
CA ALA A 223 53.89 -1.00 -25.28
C ALA A 223 53.69 0.38 -24.60
N MET A 224 52.77 0.47 -23.63
CA MET A 224 52.56 1.70 -22.87
C MET A 224 53.71 1.98 -21.88
N ARG A 225 54.20 0.95 -21.17
CA ARG A 225 55.35 1.08 -20.25
C ARG A 225 56.61 1.52 -20.98
N GLY A 226 56.91 0.94 -22.13
CA GLY A 226 58.07 1.35 -22.93
C GLY A 226 58.00 2.81 -23.40
N ARG A 227 56.80 3.33 -23.70
CA ARG A 227 56.62 4.76 -24.04
C ARG A 227 56.87 5.68 -22.85
N ILE A 228 56.43 5.28 -21.66
CA ILE A 228 56.65 6.04 -20.41
C ILE A 228 58.14 6.05 -20.06
N GLU A 229 58.79 4.90 -20.15
CA GLU A 229 60.22 4.76 -19.87
C GLU A 229 61.06 5.62 -20.83
N ALA A 230 60.79 5.55 -22.14
CA ALA A 230 61.45 6.40 -23.12
C ALA A 230 61.19 7.91 -22.89
N ALA A 231 60.03 8.28 -22.34
CA ALA A 231 59.72 9.66 -21.98
C ALA A 231 60.51 10.10 -20.73
N LEU A 232 60.64 9.23 -19.72
CA LEU A 232 61.41 9.49 -18.50
C LEU A 232 62.91 9.59 -18.79
N GLU A 233 63.45 8.75 -19.67
CA GLU A 233 64.85 8.82 -20.09
C GLU A 233 65.16 10.13 -20.82
N LYS A 234 64.27 10.56 -21.72
CA LYS A 234 64.39 11.87 -22.38
C LYS A 234 64.34 13.02 -21.38
N ALA A 235 63.44 12.95 -20.40
CA ALA A 235 63.36 13.97 -19.34
C ALA A 235 64.66 14.02 -18.52
N ALA A 236 65.20 12.87 -18.12
CA ALA A 236 66.46 12.79 -17.37
C ALA A 236 67.66 13.30 -18.19
N GLN A 237 67.68 13.04 -19.50
CA GLN A 237 68.71 13.59 -20.38
C GLN A 237 68.62 15.12 -20.47
N VAL A 238 67.40 15.65 -20.66
CA VAL A 238 67.17 17.10 -20.67
C VAL A 238 67.60 17.71 -19.35
N GLU A 239 67.30 17.09 -18.20
CA GLU A 239 67.76 17.57 -16.89
C GLU A 239 69.29 17.62 -16.77
N ARG A 240 70.00 16.60 -17.26
CA ARG A 240 71.49 16.59 -17.24
C ARG A 240 72.07 17.67 -18.15
N GLU A 241 71.49 17.86 -19.33
CA GLU A 241 71.91 18.91 -20.27
C GLU A 241 71.64 20.30 -19.69
N MET A 242 70.47 20.49 -19.07
CA MET A 242 70.15 21.69 -18.32
C MET A 242 71.21 21.90 -17.24
N ARG A 243 71.48 20.88 -16.39
CA ARG A 243 72.45 20.91 -15.28
C ARG A 243 73.83 21.41 -15.70
N GLY A 244 74.41 20.76 -16.71
CA GLY A 244 75.72 21.17 -17.23
C GLY A 244 75.70 22.56 -17.90
N ARG A 245 74.55 23.02 -18.40
CA ARG A 245 74.40 24.39 -18.90
C ARG A 245 74.35 25.41 -17.76
N ALA A 246 73.70 25.14 -16.63
CA ALA A 246 73.66 26.09 -15.51
C ALA A 246 74.95 26.15 -14.71
N GLU A 247 75.65 25.03 -14.54
CA GLU A 247 77.01 25.02 -13.94
C GLU A 247 77.94 25.96 -14.71
N ARG A 248 77.92 25.89 -16.04
CA ARG A 248 78.72 26.79 -16.91
C ARG A 248 78.31 28.26 -16.82
N LEU A 249 77.07 28.54 -16.46
CA LEU A 249 76.54 29.90 -16.30
C LEU A 249 76.59 30.40 -14.85
N GLY A 250 77.12 29.61 -13.91
CA GLY A 250 77.22 29.99 -12.49
C GLY A 250 75.87 30.13 -11.78
N LEU A 251 74.84 29.44 -12.26
CA LEU A 251 73.44 29.57 -11.83
C LEU A 251 73.01 28.50 -10.80
N MET A 252 73.95 27.76 -10.22
CA MET A 252 73.70 26.70 -9.24
C MET A 252 73.79 27.24 -7.80
N LEU A 253 72.97 26.71 -6.89
CA LEU A 253 73.15 26.94 -5.44
C LEU A 253 74.24 25.99 -4.89
N ASP A 254 74.86 26.37 -3.77
CA ASP A 254 76.01 25.67 -3.15
C ASP A 254 75.72 24.22 -2.69
N ASP A 255 74.46 23.79 -2.69
CA ASP A 255 74.00 22.44 -2.34
C ASP A 255 73.78 21.51 -3.56
N GLY A 256 74.09 21.99 -4.77
CA GLY A 256 73.89 21.23 -6.01
C GLY A 256 72.43 21.23 -6.51
N THR A 257 71.57 22.03 -5.88
CA THR A 257 70.17 22.19 -6.24
C THR A 257 70.02 23.40 -7.16
N TYR A 258 69.17 23.30 -8.17
CA TYR A 258 68.80 24.47 -8.96
C TYR A 258 68.02 25.47 -8.11
N PRO A 259 68.15 26.79 -8.36
CA PRO A 259 67.23 27.77 -7.81
C PRO A 259 65.83 27.48 -8.37
N ASP A 260 65.09 26.70 -7.60
CA ASP A 260 63.65 26.44 -7.64
C ASP A 260 63.00 26.60 -9.02
N ALA A 261 63.17 25.60 -9.89
CA ALA A 261 62.06 25.19 -10.75
C ALA A 261 61.11 24.34 -9.91
N GLY A 262 60.52 24.98 -8.89
CA GLY A 262 59.56 24.42 -7.95
C GLY A 262 58.31 23.98 -8.67
N SER A 263 58.33 22.73 -9.11
CA SER A 263 57.17 21.90 -9.37
C SER A 263 57.70 20.53 -9.72
N THR A 264 57.99 19.72 -8.69
CA THR A 264 57.99 18.27 -8.85
C THR A 264 56.68 17.87 -9.51
N TYR A 265 56.70 17.51 -10.79
CA TYR A 265 55.57 16.81 -11.40
C TYR A 265 55.59 15.37 -10.84
N VAL A 266 55.17 15.23 -9.59
CA VAL A 266 54.84 13.93 -9.01
C VAL A 266 53.50 13.55 -9.63
N ALA A 267 53.54 12.83 -10.75
CA ALA A 267 52.36 12.16 -11.26
C ALA A 267 52.06 10.98 -10.33
N ASP A 268 51.33 11.24 -9.24
CA ASP A 268 50.69 10.25 -8.37
C ASP A 268 49.58 9.52 -9.13
N TYR A 269 49.94 8.78 -10.18
CA TYR A 269 49.02 7.87 -10.85
C TYR A 269 49.47 6.43 -10.64
N ILE A 270 48.55 5.68 -10.02
CA ILE A 270 48.49 4.22 -9.87
C ILE A 270 49.05 3.70 -8.54
N ARG A 271 48.28 3.95 -7.46
CA ARG A 271 48.01 2.95 -6.43
C ARG A 271 46.50 2.95 -6.11
N SER A 272 45.69 2.50 -7.07
CA SER A 272 44.31 2.06 -6.84
C SER A 272 44.35 0.53 -6.75
N GLN A 273 44.30 -0.02 -5.54
CA GLN A 273 43.10 -0.70 -5.03
C GLN A 273 42.85 -2.03 -5.78
N ASP A 274 43.70 -3.01 -5.52
CA ASP A 274 43.33 -4.43 -5.52
C ASP A 274 43.29 -4.80 -4.03
N ASP A 275 42.11 -4.76 -3.40
CA ASP A 275 41.75 -5.46 -2.16
C ASP A 275 40.27 -5.11 -1.81
N GLU A 276 39.33 -5.81 -2.46
CA GLU A 276 38.08 -6.36 -1.89
C GLU A 276 37.32 -7.21 -2.92
#